data_AF-A0AAD5LD38-F1
#
_entry.id   AF-A0AAD5LD38-F1
#
_cell.length_a   1.000
_cell.length_b   1.000
_cell.length_c   1.000
_cell.angle_alpha   90.00
_cell.angle_beta   90.00
_cell.angle_gamma   90.00
#
_symmetry.space_group_name_H-M   'P 1'
#
loop_
_entity.id
_entity.type
_entity.pdbx_description
1 polymer ?
#
loop_
_entity_poly.entity_id
_entity_poly.type
_entity_poly.pdbx_seq_one_letter_code
_entity_poly.pdbx_strand_id
1 'polypeptide(L)'
;MAADMRALRDYVVAKDGHEYDALPDGVVCLHITHSNLKMQMVDIRLDLHMTIEEVRHKVYRHCGTKPDAMDLIIMGGDGAPLCRLDDDRRMLGFYGVQSGMRLHVVDTDPFSLSRGGGLEDVSLVQKYMISEEDYDKRDKTVRAYKREQLAKDPTWKPQTMRGAAKPAVDPAEAPGPESIAHMHVGDRCEVAPGARRGEVRYLGEVPEIGAGCWVGVRFDEPVGKGTGTVKGNVYFECEPKYGGFVRARNVTVGDFPVEDPFAMDSDDEL
;
A
#
# COMPACT_ATOMS: atom_id res chain seq x y z
N MET A 1 5.98 18.92 1.89
CA MET A 1 5.42 17.58 1.56
C MET A 1 5.34 16.64 2.76
N ALA A 2 6.44 16.10 3.30
CA ALA A 2 6.36 15.17 4.44
C ALA A 2 6.01 15.84 5.79
N ALA A 3 6.42 17.11 5.99
CA ALA A 3 6.07 17.91 7.16
C ALA A 3 4.60 18.35 7.12
N ASP A 4 4.10 18.80 5.97
CA ASP A 4 2.69 19.22 5.81
C ASP A 4 1.71 18.06 6.00
N MET A 5 2.06 16.86 5.53
CA MET A 5 1.25 15.66 5.76
C MET A 5 1.22 15.23 7.23
N ARG A 6 2.30 15.48 7.99
CA ARG A 6 2.30 15.27 9.45
C ARG A 6 1.45 16.33 10.15
N ALA A 7 1.61 17.60 9.80
CA ALA A 7 0.80 18.68 10.37
C ALA A 7 -0.70 18.50 10.09
N LEU A 8 -1.07 18.06 8.88
CA LEU A 8 -2.45 17.74 8.53
C LEU A 8 -2.96 16.52 9.31
N ARG A 9 -2.15 15.47 9.46
CA ARG A 9 -2.50 14.32 10.30
C ARG A 9 -2.67 14.73 11.76
N ASP A 10 -1.77 15.54 12.29
CA ASP A 10 -1.82 16.00 13.68
C ASP A 10 -3.02 16.93 13.90
N TYR A 11 -3.43 17.72 12.90
CA TYR A 11 -4.65 18.54 12.93
C TYR A 11 -5.92 17.71 12.82
N VAL A 12 -5.97 16.69 11.95
CA VAL A 12 -7.14 15.81 11.77
C VAL A 12 -7.30 14.85 12.96
N VAL A 13 -6.20 14.44 13.57
CA VAL A 13 -6.17 13.59 14.77
C VAL A 13 -6.08 14.45 16.05
N ALA A 14 -6.11 15.78 15.92
CA ALA A 14 -6.12 16.66 17.07
C ALA A 14 -7.40 16.40 17.85
N LYS A 15 -7.23 15.99 19.11
CA LYS A 15 -8.32 15.88 20.05
C LYS A 15 -8.90 17.26 20.27
N ASP A 16 -10.11 17.50 19.79
CA ASP A 16 -10.83 18.77 19.95
C ASP A 16 -11.30 19.01 21.39
N GLY A 17 -11.08 18.04 22.29
CA GLY A 17 -11.46 18.09 23.69
C GLY A 17 -12.94 17.75 23.94
N HIS A 18 -13.72 17.56 22.87
CA HIS A 18 -15.15 17.26 22.90
C HIS A 18 -15.47 15.81 22.52
N GLU A 19 -14.44 14.97 22.35
CA GLU A 19 -14.54 13.56 21.92
C GLU A 19 -15.52 12.72 22.75
N TYR A 20 -15.74 13.10 24.01
CA TYR A 20 -16.53 12.34 24.98
C TYR A 20 -17.83 13.04 25.39
N ASP A 21 -18.15 14.20 24.82
CA ASP A 21 -19.30 15.03 25.22
C ASP A 21 -20.65 14.38 24.90
N ALA A 22 -20.69 13.53 23.88
CA ALA A 22 -21.89 12.79 23.48
C ALA A 22 -22.04 11.42 24.18
N LEU A 23 -21.20 11.12 25.18
CA LEU A 23 -21.34 9.87 25.94
C LEU A 23 -22.53 9.97 26.92
N PRO A 24 -23.31 8.89 27.10
CA PRO A 24 -24.31 8.82 28.14
C PRO A 24 -23.68 8.97 29.53
N ASP A 25 -24.43 9.58 30.45
CA ASP A 25 -24.03 9.70 31.85
C ASP A 25 -23.68 8.33 32.44
N GLY A 26 -22.55 8.27 33.16
CA GLY A 26 -22.05 7.03 33.76
C GLY A 26 -21.27 6.13 32.81
N VAL A 27 -21.11 6.47 31.53
CA VAL A 27 -20.29 5.71 30.58
C VAL A 27 -18.94 6.39 30.34
N VAL A 28 -17.86 5.62 30.44
CA VAL A 28 -16.50 6.05 30.09
C VAL A 28 -15.96 5.29 28.90
N CYS A 29 -15.07 5.95 28.16
CA CYS A 29 -14.46 5.39 26.96
C CYS A 29 -12.97 5.14 27.20
N LEU A 30 -12.54 3.87 27.26
CA LEU A 30 -11.17 3.50 27.60
C LEU A 30 -10.44 2.88 26.41
N HIS A 31 -9.12 3.09 26.38
CA HIS A 31 -8.23 2.41 25.46
C HIS A 31 -7.68 1.15 26.12
N ILE A 32 -7.98 -0.02 25.58
CA ILE A 32 -7.50 -1.29 26.12
C ILE A 32 -6.20 -1.68 25.42
N THR A 33 -5.17 -1.98 26.21
CA THR A 33 -3.91 -2.55 25.73
C THR A 33 -3.63 -3.86 26.43
N HIS A 34 -2.80 -4.72 25.83
CA HIS A 34 -2.51 -6.05 26.36
C HIS A 34 -1.01 -6.26 26.50
N SER A 35 -0.56 -7.06 27.48
CA SER A 35 0.86 -7.36 27.69
C SER A 35 1.48 -8.19 26.56
N ASN A 36 0.70 -9.09 25.95
CA ASN A 36 1.17 -10.02 24.92
C ASN A 36 0.83 -9.59 23.48
N LEU A 37 -0.09 -8.64 23.29
CA LEU A 37 -0.55 -8.22 21.95
C LEU A 37 -0.05 -6.81 21.63
N LYS A 38 0.31 -6.57 20.38
CA LYS A 38 0.66 -5.23 19.88
C LYS A 38 -0.58 -4.41 19.53
N MET A 39 -1.67 -5.08 19.18
CA MET A 39 -2.94 -4.42 18.89
C MET A 39 -3.48 -3.68 20.13
N GLN A 40 -4.06 -2.50 19.88
CA GLN A 40 -4.75 -1.69 20.88
C GLN A 40 -6.22 -1.58 20.49
N MET A 41 -7.12 -1.78 21.45
CA MET A 41 -8.55 -1.55 21.24
C MET A 41 -8.88 -0.14 21.72
N VAL A 42 -9.28 0.71 20.77
CA VAL A 42 -9.54 2.13 21.02
C VAL A 42 -11.03 2.33 21.31
N ASP A 43 -11.37 3.28 22.17
CA ASP A 43 -12.73 3.73 22.44
C ASP A 43 -13.72 2.65 22.91
N ILE A 44 -13.26 1.76 23.80
CA ILE A 44 -14.13 0.77 24.42
C ILE A 44 -14.98 1.42 25.51
N ARG A 45 -16.30 1.42 25.31
CA ARG A 45 -17.27 1.98 26.26
C ARG A 45 -17.52 1.03 27.42
N LEU A 46 -17.29 1.49 28.64
CA LEU A 46 -17.56 0.78 29.90
C LEU A 46 -18.45 1.65 30.78
N ASP A 47 -19.37 1.01 31.50
CA ASP A 47 -20.21 1.72 32.49
C ASP A 47 -19.47 1.77 33.82
N LEU A 48 -19.50 2.92 34.48
CA LEU A 48 -18.87 3.16 35.77
C LEU A 48 -19.51 2.34 36.89
N HIS A 49 -20.77 1.91 36.74
CA HIS A 49 -21.50 1.10 37.71
C HIS A 49 -21.28 -0.41 37.55
N MET A 50 -20.61 -0.84 36.48
CA MET A 50 -20.22 -2.24 36.33
C MET A 50 -19.21 -2.64 37.40
N THR A 51 -19.35 -3.86 37.91
CA THR A 51 -18.33 -4.42 38.81
C THR A 51 -17.06 -4.76 38.06
N ILE A 52 -15.92 -4.84 38.75
CA ILE A 52 -14.66 -5.21 38.10
C ILE A 52 -14.74 -6.63 37.52
N GLU A 53 -15.49 -7.55 38.14
CA GLU A 53 -15.78 -8.88 37.57
C GLU A 53 -16.44 -8.78 36.18
N GLU A 54 -17.49 -7.97 36.05
CA GLU A 54 -18.18 -7.75 34.77
C GLU A 54 -17.28 -7.06 33.74
N VAL A 55 -16.43 -6.13 34.20
CA VAL A 55 -15.43 -5.48 33.36
C VAL A 55 -14.43 -6.52 32.82
N ARG A 56 -13.90 -7.43 33.65
CA ARG A 56 -13.01 -8.51 33.19
C ARG A 56 -13.69 -9.38 32.13
N HIS A 57 -14.95 -9.76 32.34
CA HIS A 57 -15.71 -10.53 31.33
C HIS A 57 -15.91 -9.77 30.02
N LYS A 58 -16.12 -8.45 30.08
CA LYS A 58 -16.24 -7.62 28.87
C LYS A 58 -14.90 -7.49 28.15
N VAL A 59 -13.81 -7.23 28.88
CA VAL A 59 -12.44 -7.16 28.35
C VAL A 59 -12.01 -8.49 27.74
N TYR A 60 -12.42 -9.63 28.33
CA TYR A 60 -12.14 -10.97 27.80
C TYR A 60 -12.64 -11.14 26.36
N ARG A 61 -13.81 -10.59 26.02
CA ARG A 61 -14.35 -10.64 24.65
C ARG A 61 -13.52 -9.85 23.64
N HIS A 62 -12.69 -8.92 24.10
CA HIS A 62 -11.78 -8.15 23.26
C HIS A 62 -10.39 -8.79 23.21
N CYS A 63 -9.79 -9.11 24.35
CA CYS A 63 -8.39 -9.56 24.43
C CYS A 63 -8.19 -11.08 24.37
N GLY A 64 -9.21 -11.87 24.71
CA GLY A 64 -9.14 -13.33 24.74
C GLY A 64 -8.50 -13.93 26.00
N THR A 65 -8.06 -13.11 26.95
CA THR A 65 -7.47 -13.55 28.24
C THR A 65 -8.57 -13.82 29.26
N LYS A 66 -8.57 -15.01 29.88
CA LYS A 66 -9.63 -15.40 30.84
C LYS A 66 -9.70 -14.43 32.02
N PRO A 67 -10.89 -14.11 32.54
CA PRO A 67 -11.06 -13.22 33.70
C PRO A 67 -10.17 -13.59 34.91
N ASP A 68 -10.05 -14.90 35.22
CA ASP A 68 -9.26 -15.39 36.35
C ASP A 68 -7.74 -15.18 36.21
N ALA A 69 -7.26 -15.07 34.98
CA ALA A 69 -5.84 -14.89 34.65
C ALA A 69 -5.56 -13.49 34.06
N MET A 70 -6.47 -12.56 34.30
CA MET A 70 -6.41 -11.20 33.80
C MET A 70 -6.14 -10.25 34.95
N ASP A 71 -5.04 -9.52 34.89
CA ASP A 71 -4.76 -8.41 35.79
C ASP A 71 -5.03 -7.09 35.07
N LEU A 72 -5.85 -6.23 35.66
CA LEU A 72 -6.26 -4.96 35.06
C LEU A 72 -5.60 -3.78 35.76
N ILE A 73 -4.90 -2.95 34.99
CA ILE A 73 -4.16 -1.78 35.48
C ILE A 73 -4.57 -0.55 34.67
N ILE A 74 -5.03 0.50 35.34
CA ILE A 74 -5.24 1.81 34.74
C ILE A 74 -3.89 2.51 34.63
N MET A 75 -3.55 2.93 33.41
CA MET A 75 -2.32 3.64 33.08
C MET A 75 -2.64 5.11 32.78
N GLY A 76 -1.76 5.99 33.25
CA GLY A 76 -1.79 7.43 32.95
C GLY A 76 -1.35 7.74 31.52
N GLY A 77 -1.57 8.99 31.11
CA GLY A 77 -1.14 9.48 29.79
C GLY A 77 0.39 9.48 29.59
N ASP A 78 1.14 9.54 30.69
CA ASP A 78 2.60 9.41 30.76
C ASP A 78 3.08 7.94 30.68
N GLY A 79 2.16 6.99 30.70
CA GLY A 79 2.47 5.55 30.70
C GLY A 79 2.82 5.00 32.07
N ALA A 80 2.64 5.75 33.16
CA ALA A 80 2.80 5.25 34.52
C ALA A 80 1.55 4.47 34.97
N PRO A 81 1.70 3.38 35.76
CA PRO A 81 0.55 2.70 36.35
C PRO A 81 -0.06 3.57 37.45
N LEU A 82 -1.32 4.00 37.26
CA LEU A 82 -2.05 4.82 38.23
C LEU A 82 -2.71 3.94 39.29
N CYS A 83 -3.45 2.91 38.86
CA CYS A 83 -4.25 2.12 39.77
C CYS A 83 -4.44 0.69 39.25
N ARG A 84 -4.49 -0.28 40.16
CA ARG A 84 -4.81 -1.68 39.85
C ARG A 84 -6.25 -1.97 40.27
N LEU A 85 -7.03 -2.59 39.39
CA LEU A 85 -8.39 -3.02 39.68
C LEU A 85 -8.32 -4.38 40.40
N ASP A 86 -8.21 -4.31 41.72
CA ASP A 86 -7.88 -5.41 42.64
C ASP A 86 -9.09 -6.08 43.30
N ASP A 87 -10.24 -5.42 43.35
CA ASP A 87 -11.46 -5.90 44.03
C ASP A 87 -12.60 -6.09 43.02
N ASP A 88 -12.91 -7.35 42.74
CA ASP A 88 -13.92 -7.76 41.76
C ASP A 88 -15.34 -7.28 42.09
N ARG A 89 -15.61 -6.98 43.37
CA ARG A 89 -16.93 -6.52 43.82
C ARG A 89 -17.10 -5.00 43.75
N ARG A 90 -16.01 -4.25 43.55
CA ARG A 90 -16.09 -2.79 43.43
C ARG A 90 -16.56 -2.41 42.05
N MET A 91 -17.23 -1.25 41.99
CA MET A 91 -17.63 -0.64 40.74
C MET A 91 -16.43 0.06 40.08
N LEU A 92 -16.40 0.10 38.76
CA LEU A 92 -15.33 0.78 38.00
C LEU A 92 -15.15 2.25 38.42
N GLY A 93 -16.26 2.95 38.69
CA GLY A 93 -16.25 4.35 39.13
C GLY A 93 -15.58 4.59 40.48
N PHE A 94 -15.45 3.57 41.34
CA PHE A 94 -14.71 3.68 42.61
C PHE A 94 -13.24 4.06 42.37
N TYR A 95 -12.65 3.61 41.26
CA TYR A 95 -11.25 3.80 40.93
C TYR A 95 -10.95 5.14 40.25
N GLY A 96 -11.94 6.03 40.12
CA GLY A 96 -11.76 7.37 39.55
C GLY A 96 -11.40 7.37 38.07
N VAL A 97 -11.85 6.35 37.33
CA VAL A 97 -11.54 6.15 35.92
C VAL A 97 -12.25 7.20 35.05
N GLN A 98 -11.53 7.77 34.08
CA GLN A 98 -12.05 8.78 33.16
C GLN A 98 -11.89 8.35 31.70
N SER A 99 -12.69 8.92 30.80
CA SER A 99 -12.56 8.69 29.36
C SER A 99 -11.17 9.11 28.84
N GLY A 100 -10.65 8.34 27.89
CA GLY A 100 -9.30 8.53 27.32
C GLY A 100 -8.18 7.89 28.14
N MET A 101 -8.47 7.36 29.35
CA MET A 101 -7.49 6.58 30.09
C MET A 101 -7.22 5.22 29.43
N ARG A 102 -6.05 4.66 29.71
CA ARG A 102 -5.64 3.37 29.17
C ARG A 102 -5.83 2.27 30.22
N LEU A 103 -6.62 1.26 29.89
CA LEU A 103 -6.76 0.02 30.65
C LEU A 103 -5.78 -1.02 30.11
N HIS A 104 -4.68 -1.24 30.82
CA HIS A 104 -3.68 -2.24 30.48
C HIS A 104 -4.02 -3.60 31.10
N VAL A 105 -4.12 -4.59 30.23
CA VAL A 105 -4.38 -5.99 30.57
C VAL A 105 -3.06 -6.74 30.65
N VAL A 106 -2.74 -7.22 31.85
CA VAL A 106 -1.60 -8.10 32.10
C VAL A 106 -2.10 -9.54 32.14
N ASP A 107 -1.69 -10.33 31.16
CA ASP A 107 -2.06 -11.74 31.07
C ASP A 107 -1.10 -12.59 31.90
N THR A 108 -1.63 -13.21 32.96
CA THR A 108 -0.87 -14.05 33.88
C THR A 108 -0.98 -15.54 33.55
N ASP A 109 -1.78 -15.94 32.55
CA ASP A 109 -1.98 -17.35 32.18
C ASP A 109 -0.68 -17.95 31.61
N PRO A 110 -0.09 -18.97 32.26
CA PRO A 110 1.10 -19.66 31.77
C PRO A 110 0.94 -20.27 30.37
N PHE A 111 -0.30 -20.63 29.99
CA PHE A 111 -0.64 -21.35 28.76
C PHE A 111 -1.39 -20.48 27.75
N SER A 112 -1.32 -19.15 27.89
CA SER A 112 -1.98 -18.23 26.96
C SER A 112 -1.49 -18.42 25.51
N LEU A 113 -2.43 -18.54 24.58
CA LEU A 113 -2.16 -18.61 23.13
C LEU A 113 -1.50 -17.33 22.59
N SER A 114 -1.73 -16.19 23.24
CA SER A 114 -1.17 -14.90 22.83
C SER A 114 0.32 -14.75 23.20
N ARG A 115 0.83 -15.58 24.12
CA ARG A 115 2.18 -15.48 24.64
C ARG A 115 3.21 -15.68 23.52
N GLY A 116 4.28 -14.87 23.56
CA GLY A 116 5.40 -15.00 22.61
C GLY A 116 5.01 -14.73 21.16
N GLY A 117 3.90 -14.03 20.91
CA GLY A 117 3.44 -13.72 19.56
C GLY A 117 2.62 -14.81 18.90
N GLY A 118 2.13 -15.83 19.62
CA GLY A 118 1.39 -16.95 19.03
C GLY A 118 0.15 -16.57 18.19
N LEU A 119 -0.43 -15.38 18.39
CA LEU A 119 -1.57 -14.86 17.61
C LEU A 119 -1.20 -13.79 16.57
N GLU A 120 -0.03 -13.16 16.69
CA GLU A 120 0.38 -12.03 15.83
C GLU A 120 1.57 -12.37 14.91
N ASP A 121 2.39 -13.34 15.31
CA ASP A 121 3.58 -13.74 14.58
C ASP A 121 3.27 -14.86 13.58
N VAL A 122 3.07 -14.44 12.33
CA VAL A 122 2.85 -15.32 11.19
C VAL A 122 4.03 -16.23 10.86
N SER A 123 5.20 -16.02 11.45
CA SER A 123 6.38 -16.89 11.28
C SER A 123 6.30 -18.15 12.13
N LEU A 124 5.57 -18.12 13.25
CA LEU A 124 5.36 -19.27 14.14
C LEU A 124 4.41 -20.31 13.53
N VAL A 125 3.53 -19.87 12.61
CA VAL A 125 2.58 -20.75 11.94
C VAL A 125 3.31 -21.50 10.82
N GLN A 126 3.42 -22.82 10.97
CA GLN A 126 3.86 -23.69 9.87
C GLN A 126 2.85 -23.63 8.74
N LYS A 127 3.16 -22.87 7.70
CA LYS A 127 2.36 -22.80 6.49
C LYS A 127 2.41 -24.16 5.81
N TYR A 128 1.25 -24.72 5.53
CA TYR A 128 1.15 -25.94 4.73
C TYR A 128 1.78 -25.70 3.36
N MET A 129 2.87 -26.40 3.08
CA MET A 129 3.47 -26.50 1.75
C MET A 129 3.13 -27.87 1.20
N ILE A 130 2.31 -27.89 0.15
CA ILE A 130 2.06 -29.12 -0.60
C ILE A 130 3.33 -29.48 -1.38
N SER A 131 3.73 -30.75 -1.30
CA SER A 131 4.85 -31.25 -2.09
C SER A 131 4.54 -31.14 -3.59
N GLU A 132 5.55 -31.01 -4.43
CA GLU A 132 5.32 -30.94 -5.89
C GLU A 132 4.63 -32.21 -6.40
N GLU A 133 5.02 -33.37 -5.86
CA GLU A 133 4.42 -34.66 -6.20
C GLU A 133 2.93 -34.73 -5.82
N ASP A 134 2.55 -34.25 -4.64
CA ASP A 134 1.16 -34.27 -4.21
C ASP A 134 0.33 -33.20 -4.91
N TYR A 135 0.94 -32.09 -5.32
CA TYR A 135 0.28 -31.08 -6.16
C TYR A 135 0.01 -31.64 -7.57
N ASP A 136 0.97 -32.36 -8.15
CA ASP A 136 0.87 -32.88 -9.52
C ASP A 136 -0.11 -34.05 -9.64
N LYS A 137 -0.36 -34.78 -8.54
CA LYS A 137 -1.42 -35.81 -8.42
C LYS A 137 -2.83 -35.22 -8.35
N ARG A 138 -3.00 -33.92 -8.05
CA ARG A 138 -4.32 -33.29 -7.94
C ARG A 138 -4.87 -32.91 -9.30
N ASP A 139 -6.11 -33.33 -9.55
CA ASP A 139 -6.91 -32.90 -10.69
C ASP A 139 -7.38 -31.44 -10.52
N LYS A 140 -7.71 -30.79 -11.64
CA LYS A 140 -8.23 -29.39 -11.69
C LYS A 140 -7.26 -28.33 -11.10
N THR A 141 -5.96 -28.63 -11.05
CA THR A 141 -4.93 -27.65 -10.68
C THR A 141 -4.53 -26.78 -11.87
N VAL A 142 -3.94 -25.60 -11.60
CA VAL A 142 -3.41 -24.71 -12.64
C VAL A 142 -2.33 -25.41 -13.48
N ARG A 143 -1.49 -26.27 -12.86
CA ARG A 143 -0.48 -27.07 -13.58
C ARG A 143 -1.15 -28.10 -14.50
N ALA A 144 -2.17 -28.82 -14.04
CA ALA A 144 -2.91 -29.76 -14.88
C ALA A 144 -3.58 -29.07 -16.08
N TYR A 145 -4.25 -27.93 -15.83
CA TYR A 145 -4.83 -27.10 -16.88
C TYR A 145 -3.77 -26.62 -17.88
N LYS A 146 -2.62 -26.14 -17.41
CA LYS A 146 -1.52 -25.70 -18.28
C LYS A 146 -1.00 -26.85 -19.16
N ARG A 147 -0.82 -28.06 -18.61
CA ARG A 147 -0.42 -29.25 -19.40
C ARG A 147 -1.43 -29.56 -20.50
N GLU A 148 -2.72 -29.49 -20.19
CA GLU A 148 -3.79 -29.76 -21.17
C GLU A 148 -3.82 -28.71 -22.29
N GLN A 149 -3.66 -27.42 -21.95
CA GLN A 149 -3.64 -26.35 -22.93
C GLN A 149 -2.41 -26.41 -23.84
N LEU A 150 -1.23 -26.72 -23.28
CA LEU A 150 -0.01 -26.91 -24.09
C LEU A 150 -0.07 -28.16 -24.97
N ALA A 151 -0.78 -29.21 -24.55
CA ALA A 151 -0.99 -30.40 -25.36
C ALA A 151 -1.91 -30.13 -26.55
N LYS A 152 -2.88 -29.21 -26.40
CA LYS A 152 -3.75 -28.75 -27.48
C LYS A 152 -3.02 -27.80 -28.44
N ASP A 153 -2.33 -26.81 -27.88
CA ASP A 153 -1.63 -25.75 -28.62
C ASP A 153 -0.21 -25.55 -28.05
N PRO A 154 0.86 -25.98 -28.74
CA PRO A 154 2.24 -25.85 -28.27
C PRO A 154 2.70 -24.39 -28.05
N THR A 155 2.00 -23.41 -28.62
CA THR A 155 2.29 -21.97 -28.51
C THR A 155 1.39 -21.25 -27.49
N TRP A 156 0.55 -21.98 -26.76
CA TRP A 156 -0.39 -21.38 -25.81
C TRP A 156 0.30 -20.68 -24.64
N LYS A 157 -0.13 -19.45 -24.34
CA LYS A 157 0.32 -18.67 -23.18
C LYS A 157 -0.89 -18.22 -22.35
N PRO A 158 -0.88 -18.38 -21.02
CA PRO A 158 -2.00 -17.98 -20.16
C PRO A 158 -2.22 -16.46 -20.20
N GLN A 159 -3.50 -16.05 -20.25
CA GLN A 159 -3.92 -14.65 -20.42
C GLN A 159 -3.43 -13.72 -19.30
N THR A 160 -3.20 -14.24 -18.10
CA THR A 160 -2.62 -13.50 -16.96
C THR A 160 -1.16 -13.08 -17.15
N MET A 161 -0.43 -13.65 -18.12
CA MET A 161 0.92 -13.21 -18.52
C MET A 161 0.91 -12.20 -19.68
N ARG A 162 -0.25 -11.68 -20.09
CA ARG A 162 -0.31 -10.56 -21.07
C ARG A 162 0.12 -9.20 -20.49
N GLY A 163 0.25 -9.09 -19.16
CA GLY A 163 0.68 -7.88 -18.45
C GLY A 163 1.93 -8.04 -17.59
N ALA A 164 2.49 -9.24 -17.48
CA ALA A 164 3.86 -9.40 -16.97
C ALA A 164 4.78 -8.71 -17.98
N ALA A 165 5.66 -7.82 -17.50
CA ALA A 165 6.63 -7.11 -18.32
C ALA A 165 7.21 -8.07 -19.37
N LYS A 166 7.12 -7.69 -20.65
CA LYS A 166 7.74 -8.45 -21.73
C LYS A 166 9.14 -8.88 -21.25
N PRO A 167 9.52 -10.16 -21.34
CA PRO A 167 10.90 -10.55 -21.05
C PRO A 167 11.81 -9.59 -21.82
N ALA A 168 12.86 -9.11 -21.16
CA ALA A 168 13.85 -8.23 -21.76
C ALA A 168 14.19 -8.80 -23.13
N VAL A 169 13.95 -8.00 -24.17
CA VAL A 169 14.26 -8.36 -25.56
C VAL A 169 15.69 -8.89 -25.56
N ASP A 170 15.91 -10.08 -26.13
CA ASP A 170 17.24 -10.67 -26.22
C ASP A 170 18.23 -9.60 -26.74
N PRO A 171 19.41 -9.41 -26.12
CA PRO A 171 20.34 -8.33 -26.48
C PRO A 171 20.77 -8.34 -27.95
N ALA A 172 20.62 -9.47 -28.65
CA ALA A 172 20.90 -9.63 -30.07
C ALA A 172 19.82 -9.05 -31.00
N GLU A 173 18.61 -8.81 -30.51
CA GLU A 173 17.47 -8.26 -31.25
C GLU A 173 17.16 -6.80 -30.82
N ALA A 174 18.02 -6.25 -29.95
CA ALA A 174 17.92 -4.88 -29.50
C ALA A 174 18.21 -3.93 -30.68
N PRO A 175 17.34 -2.93 -30.95
CA PRO A 175 17.54 -2.02 -32.07
C PRO A 175 18.83 -1.24 -31.86
N GLY A 176 19.79 -1.43 -32.78
CA GLY A 176 21.08 -0.75 -32.78
C GLY A 176 20.97 0.73 -33.19
N PRO A 177 22.12 1.43 -33.32
CA PRO A 177 22.16 2.86 -33.63
C PRO A 177 21.54 3.21 -34.99
N GLU A 178 21.41 2.24 -35.91
CA GLU A 178 20.72 2.44 -37.20
C GLU A 178 19.25 2.83 -37.03
N SER A 179 18.59 2.35 -35.97
CA SER A 179 17.18 2.63 -35.70
C SER A 179 16.89 4.08 -35.35
N ILE A 180 17.90 4.83 -34.88
CA ILE A 180 17.79 6.24 -34.49
C ILE A 180 18.50 7.17 -35.49
N ALA A 181 19.17 6.63 -36.52
CA ALA A 181 20.00 7.40 -37.45
C ALA A 181 19.23 8.43 -38.29
N HIS A 182 17.92 8.26 -38.43
CA HIS A 182 17.04 9.18 -39.16
C HIS A 182 16.35 10.21 -38.26
N MET A 183 16.60 10.17 -36.95
CA MET A 183 16.01 11.07 -35.96
C MET A 183 17.08 12.01 -35.41
N HIS A 184 16.70 13.26 -35.14
CA HIS A 184 17.56 14.26 -34.53
C HIS A 184 16.94 14.82 -33.25
N VAL A 185 17.78 15.30 -32.34
CA VAL A 185 17.32 16.01 -31.16
C VAL A 185 16.72 17.35 -31.60
N GLY A 186 15.50 17.63 -31.15
CA GLY A 186 14.69 18.78 -31.56
C GLY A 186 13.58 18.43 -32.55
N ASP A 187 13.59 17.22 -33.12
CA ASP A 187 12.56 16.80 -34.07
C ASP A 187 11.19 16.66 -33.41
N ARG A 188 10.15 17.08 -34.14
CA ARG A 188 8.77 16.84 -33.77
C ARG A 188 8.39 15.41 -34.08
N CYS A 189 7.73 14.77 -33.12
CA CYS A 189 7.42 13.35 -33.22
C CYS A 189 6.08 12.99 -32.61
N GLU A 190 5.51 11.91 -33.13
CA GLU A 190 4.34 11.24 -32.59
C GLU A 190 4.71 9.86 -32.05
N VAL A 191 4.21 9.53 -30.86
CA VAL A 191 4.54 8.30 -30.13
C VAL A 191 3.36 7.36 -30.03
N ALA A 192 3.55 6.12 -30.50
CA ALA A 192 2.60 5.02 -30.36
C ALA A 192 2.85 4.16 -29.10
N PRO A 193 1.80 3.64 -28.43
CA PRO A 193 0.37 3.86 -28.69
C PRO A 193 -0.14 5.20 -28.15
N GLY A 194 -1.25 5.67 -28.72
CA GLY A 194 -2.01 6.82 -28.25
C GLY A 194 -1.72 8.16 -28.95
N ALA A 195 -1.05 8.14 -30.12
CA ALA A 195 -0.78 9.33 -30.95
C ALA A 195 -0.23 10.53 -30.14
N ARG A 196 0.61 10.26 -29.14
CA ARG A 196 1.09 11.30 -28.21
C ARG A 196 2.18 12.11 -28.87
N ARG A 197 1.96 13.41 -29.02
CA ARG A 197 2.91 14.33 -29.67
C ARG A 197 3.93 14.88 -28.68
N GLY A 198 5.11 15.16 -29.21
CA GLY A 198 6.18 15.75 -28.44
C GLY A 198 7.42 16.04 -29.28
N GLU A 199 8.49 16.35 -28.57
CA GLU A 199 9.79 16.70 -29.13
C GLU A 199 10.85 15.71 -28.67
N VAL A 200 11.68 15.25 -29.60
CA VAL A 200 12.81 14.38 -29.29
C VAL A 200 13.88 15.17 -28.52
N ARG A 201 14.20 14.74 -27.30
CA ARG A 201 15.20 15.38 -26.44
C ARG A 201 16.42 14.52 -26.16
N TYR A 202 16.35 13.22 -26.41
CA TYR A 202 17.48 12.31 -26.21
C TYR A 202 17.45 11.15 -27.21
N LEU A 203 18.62 10.77 -27.72
CA LEU A 203 18.81 9.62 -28.61
C LEU A 203 20.06 8.86 -28.15
N GLY A 204 19.88 7.63 -27.66
CA GLY A 204 21.02 6.86 -27.14
C GLY A 204 20.64 5.64 -26.32
N GLU A 205 21.65 4.95 -25.81
CA GLU A 205 21.45 3.80 -24.92
C GLU A 205 21.14 4.26 -23.49
N VAL A 206 20.19 3.57 -22.84
CA VAL A 206 19.81 3.83 -21.45
C VAL A 206 19.90 2.52 -20.67
N PRO A 207 21.10 2.17 -20.15
CA PRO A 207 21.36 0.91 -19.44
C PRO A 207 20.39 0.62 -18.30
N GLU A 208 19.87 1.67 -17.66
CA GLU A 208 19.00 1.65 -16.50
C GLU A 208 17.59 1.16 -16.81
N ILE A 209 17.14 1.33 -18.06
CA ILE A 209 15.84 0.88 -18.57
C ILE A 209 15.97 -0.49 -19.25
N GLY A 210 17.00 -0.66 -20.09
CA GLY A 210 17.29 -1.92 -20.76
C GLY A 210 18.14 -1.75 -22.02
N ALA A 211 18.69 -2.86 -22.53
CA ALA A 211 19.63 -2.88 -23.65
C ALA A 211 19.05 -2.30 -24.97
N GLY A 212 19.91 -1.67 -25.78
CA GLY A 212 19.60 -1.05 -27.07
C GLY A 212 19.26 0.43 -27.01
N CYS A 213 19.07 1.04 -28.19
CA CYS A 213 18.79 2.48 -28.28
C CYS A 213 17.36 2.83 -27.83
N TRP A 214 17.25 4.00 -27.20
CA TRP A 214 16.05 4.63 -26.71
C TRP A 214 15.96 6.07 -27.21
N VAL A 215 14.72 6.52 -27.38
CA VAL A 215 14.37 7.89 -27.72
C VAL A 215 13.70 8.50 -26.49
N GLY A 216 14.31 9.53 -25.92
CA GLY A 216 13.72 10.37 -24.90
C GLY A 216 12.87 11.46 -25.56
N VAL A 217 11.58 11.47 -25.24
CA VAL A 217 10.61 12.41 -25.79
C VAL A 217 10.09 13.29 -24.66
N ARG A 218 10.05 14.61 -24.90
CA ARG A 218 9.29 15.57 -24.11
C ARG A 218 7.92 15.73 -24.76
N PHE A 219 6.89 15.20 -24.13
CA PHE A 219 5.51 15.34 -24.59
C PHE A 219 5.04 16.79 -24.47
N ASP A 220 4.05 17.16 -25.28
CA ASP A 220 3.38 18.46 -25.15
C ASP A 220 2.34 18.46 -24.02
N GLU A 221 1.81 17.28 -23.68
CA GLU A 221 0.83 17.05 -22.63
C GLU A 221 1.42 16.22 -21.48
N PRO A 222 0.82 16.23 -20.26
CA PRO A 222 1.30 15.47 -19.10
C PRO A 222 1.01 13.95 -19.19
N VAL A 223 1.35 13.33 -20.32
CA VAL A 223 1.15 11.91 -20.67
C VAL A 223 2.43 11.06 -20.59
N GLY A 224 3.52 11.67 -20.17
CA GLY A 224 4.80 11.06 -19.86
C GLY A 224 4.82 10.33 -18.52
N LYS A 225 5.88 9.56 -18.31
CA LYS A 225 6.06 8.71 -17.11
C LYS A 225 7.02 9.30 -16.08
N GLY A 226 7.77 10.35 -16.42
CA GLY A 226 8.78 10.92 -15.54
C GLY A 226 9.20 12.34 -15.94
N THR A 227 10.34 12.77 -15.40
CA THR A 227 10.95 14.10 -15.56
C THR A 227 12.20 14.07 -16.44
N GLY A 228 12.37 13.03 -17.28
CA GLY A 228 13.60 12.83 -18.08
C GLY A 228 14.80 12.29 -17.28
N THR A 229 14.57 11.91 -16.03
CA THR A 229 15.55 11.25 -15.15
C THR A 229 15.23 9.76 -15.02
N VAL A 230 16.26 8.90 -15.06
CA VAL A 230 16.13 7.45 -14.82
C VAL A 230 17.12 7.03 -13.74
N LYS A 231 16.64 6.46 -12.63
CA LYS A 231 17.48 5.96 -11.51
C LYS A 231 18.55 6.95 -11.02
N GLY A 232 18.29 8.25 -11.09
CA GLY A 232 19.21 9.31 -10.65
C GLY A 232 20.05 9.95 -11.75
N ASN A 233 20.09 9.37 -12.96
CA ASN A 233 20.78 9.94 -14.12
C ASN A 233 19.82 10.81 -14.94
N VAL A 234 20.20 12.06 -15.19
CA VAL A 234 19.41 13.04 -15.96
C VAL A 234 19.83 12.98 -17.42
N TYR A 235 18.90 12.64 -18.32
CA TYR A 235 19.15 12.59 -19.76
C TYR A 235 18.67 13.85 -20.46
N PHE A 236 17.51 14.36 -20.05
CA PHE A 236 16.94 15.62 -20.51
C PHE A 236 16.07 16.21 -19.40
N GLU A 237 15.89 17.53 -19.44
CA GLU A 237 15.08 18.26 -18.48
C GLU A 237 13.65 18.46 -19.01
N CYS A 238 12.65 18.13 -18.19
CA CYS A 238 11.24 18.38 -18.48
C CYS A 238 10.40 18.41 -17.21
N GLU A 239 9.19 18.98 -17.32
CA GLU A 239 8.23 19.03 -16.23
C GLU A 239 7.77 17.62 -15.78
N PRO A 240 7.32 17.47 -14.52
CA PRO A 240 6.77 16.21 -14.04
C PRO A 240 5.64 15.70 -14.93
N LYS A 241 5.77 14.45 -15.38
CA LYS A 241 4.84 13.76 -16.30
C LYS A 241 4.94 14.20 -17.76
N TYR A 242 5.94 14.98 -18.15
CA TYR A 242 6.14 15.33 -19.57
C TYR A 242 7.27 14.51 -20.22
N GLY A 243 8.09 13.81 -19.45
CA GLY A 243 9.18 12.98 -19.97
C GLY A 243 8.80 11.51 -20.16
N GLY A 244 9.23 10.92 -21.28
CA GLY A 244 9.17 9.47 -21.46
C GLY A 244 10.30 8.94 -22.32
N PHE A 245 10.66 7.67 -22.09
CA PHE A 245 11.58 6.92 -22.92
C PHE A 245 10.81 5.87 -23.71
N VAL A 246 10.99 5.87 -25.03
CA VAL A 246 10.32 4.97 -25.96
C VAL A 246 11.31 4.39 -26.97
N ARG A 247 10.92 3.30 -27.64
CA ARG A 247 11.75 2.68 -28.69
C ARG A 247 11.53 3.42 -30.01
N ALA A 248 12.58 3.53 -30.83
CA ALA A 248 12.53 4.20 -32.13
C ALA A 248 11.38 3.71 -33.03
N ARG A 249 11.08 2.40 -33.03
CA ARG A 249 9.94 1.83 -33.79
C ARG A 249 8.56 2.38 -33.42
N ASN A 250 8.43 3.02 -32.27
CA ASN A 250 7.19 3.61 -31.78
C ASN A 250 7.17 5.13 -31.95
N VAL A 251 8.21 5.72 -32.55
CA VAL A 251 8.37 7.15 -32.75
C VAL A 251 8.35 7.42 -34.24
N THR A 252 7.43 8.26 -34.67
CA THR A 252 7.38 8.75 -36.05
C THR A 252 7.80 10.21 -36.02
N VAL A 253 8.93 10.54 -36.65
CA VAL A 253 9.36 11.93 -36.82
C VAL A 253 8.66 12.52 -38.03
N GLY A 254 8.16 13.74 -37.91
CA GLY A 254 7.43 14.42 -38.97
C GLY A 254 6.93 15.80 -38.56
N ASP A 255 6.10 16.40 -39.41
CA ASP A 255 5.46 17.68 -39.12
C ASP A 255 4.26 17.48 -38.18
N PHE A 256 4.56 17.39 -36.88
CA PHE A 256 3.57 17.25 -35.81
C PHE A 256 3.57 18.52 -34.94
N PRO A 257 2.90 19.60 -35.37
CA PRO A 257 2.80 20.82 -34.56
C PRO A 257 2.10 20.52 -33.23
N VAL A 258 2.38 21.36 -32.24
CA VAL A 258 1.69 21.33 -30.93
C VAL A 258 0.21 21.57 -31.20
N GLU A 259 -0.65 20.68 -30.73
CA GLU A 259 -2.10 20.91 -30.82
C GLU A 259 -2.44 22.05 -29.87
N ASP A 260 -2.98 23.14 -30.42
CA ASP A 260 -3.51 24.25 -29.64
C ASP A 260 -4.88 23.83 -29.08
N PRO A 261 -5.05 23.67 -27.75
CA PRO A 261 -6.33 23.32 -27.17
C PRO A 261 -7.39 24.42 -27.33
N PHE A 262 -7.01 25.62 -27.77
CA PHE A 262 -7.89 26.77 -27.99
C PHE A 262 -8.16 27.07 -29.46
N ALA A 263 -7.64 26.27 -30.39
CA ALA A 263 -8.11 26.26 -31.77
C ALA A 263 -9.47 25.53 -31.83
N MET A 264 -10.47 26.09 -31.14
CA MET A 264 -11.86 25.66 -31.26
C MET A 264 -12.33 25.88 -32.70
N ASP A 265 -13.09 24.90 -33.18
CA ASP A 265 -13.99 24.95 -34.34
C ASP A 265 -14.46 26.39 -34.63
N SER A 266 -13.95 26.95 -35.72
CA SER A 266 -14.47 28.18 -36.33
C SER A 266 -15.30 27.86 -37.58
N ASP A 267 -15.92 26.68 -37.60
CA ASP A 267 -16.85 26.22 -38.65
C ASP A 267 -18.28 26.00 -38.11
N ASP A 268 -18.72 26.82 -37.15
CA ASP A 268 -20.16 27.13 -37.04
C ASP A 268 -20.41 28.43 -37.84
N GLU A 269 -20.40 28.30 -39.18
CA GLU A 269 -20.98 29.29 -40.08
C GLU A 269 -22.51 29.20 -40.05
N LEU A 270 -23.12 30.27 -39.51
CA LEU A 270 -24.35 30.98 -39.93
C LEU A 270 -25.53 30.19 -40.54
#